data_AF-A0A9D4CQF1-F1
#
_entry.id   AF-A0A9D4CQF1-F1
#
_cell.length_a   1.000
_cell.length_b   1.000
_cell.length_c   1.000
_cell.angle_alpha   90.00
_cell.angle_beta   90.00
_cell.angle_gamma   90.00
#
_symmetry.space_group_name_H-M   'P 1'
#
loop_
_entity.id
_entity.type
_entity.pdbx_description
1 polymer ?
#
loop_
_entity_poly.entity_id
_entity_poly.type
_entity_poly.pdbx_seq_one_letter_code
_entity_poly.pdbx_strand_id
1 'polypeptide(L)'
;MGKLLDFEYTDWQRPNDSATLLFSLLSMSNDVGFFYPAVSTVKWHAILRKGKTYGPRSTGNYTEEERRLPRGMVTMWTNFAKSGDARRFTNATWAKYDLNSQSSLQFTNQGALPGSRFEARRMHLWSDLIPTIALMETPQAQGTGTVRVT
;
A
#
# COMPACT_ATOMS: atom_id res chain seq x y z
N MET A 1 -11.97 5.56 -17.66
CA MET A 1 -11.50 4.78 -16.49
C MET A 1 -11.48 3.24 -16.64
N GLY A 2 -12.62 2.55 -16.89
CA GLY A 2 -12.71 1.07 -16.82
C GLY A 2 -11.65 0.28 -17.61
N LYS A 3 -11.42 0.62 -18.88
CA LYS A 3 -10.43 -0.06 -19.75
C LYS A 3 -8.98 -0.02 -19.23
N LEU A 4 -8.62 1.02 -18.47
CA LEU A 4 -7.29 1.15 -17.88
C LEU A 4 -7.12 0.20 -16.70
N LEU A 5 -8.17 0.05 -15.88
CA LEU A 5 -8.17 -0.90 -14.77
C LEU A 5 -8.13 -2.33 -15.28
N ASP A 6 -8.92 -2.65 -16.32
CA ASP A 6 -8.87 -3.95 -16.98
C ASP A 6 -7.45 -4.25 -17.48
N PHE A 7 -6.78 -3.26 -18.07
CA PHE A 7 -5.42 -3.43 -18.57
C PHE A 7 -4.38 -3.65 -17.46
N GLU A 8 -4.49 -2.94 -16.34
CA GLU A 8 -3.54 -3.06 -15.23
C GLU A 8 -3.68 -4.40 -14.51
N TYR A 9 -4.91 -4.87 -14.27
CA TYR A 9 -5.21 -6.02 -13.42
C TYR A 9 -5.39 -7.33 -14.19
N THR A 10 -5.34 -7.34 -15.52
CA THR A 10 -5.39 -8.58 -16.30
C THR A 10 -4.02 -9.26 -16.34
N ASP A 11 -3.95 -10.54 -15.97
CA ASP A 11 -2.82 -11.40 -16.30
C ASP A 11 -2.91 -11.77 -17.79
N TRP A 12 -2.16 -11.05 -18.62
CA TRP A 12 -2.16 -11.24 -20.08
C TRP A 12 -1.61 -12.60 -20.53
N GLN A 13 -0.93 -13.35 -19.66
CA GLN A 13 -0.51 -14.72 -19.97
C GLN A 13 -1.67 -15.71 -19.80
N ARG A 14 -2.63 -15.41 -18.93
CA ARG A 14 -3.80 -16.26 -18.63
C ARG A 14 -5.07 -15.41 -18.45
N PRO A 15 -5.51 -14.70 -19.49
CA PRO A 15 -6.52 -13.65 -19.36
C PRO A 15 -7.92 -14.18 -19.02
N ASN A 16 -8.19 -15.46 -19.31
CA ASN A 16 -9.50 -16.10 -19.11
C ASN A 16 -9.50 -17.09 -17.94
N ASP A 17 -8.44 -17.13 -17.13
CA ASP A 17 -8.37 -18.02 -15.98
C ASP A 17 -9.18 -17.46 -14.80
N SER A 18 -10.17 -18.21 -14.34
CA SER A 18 -11.13 -17.75 -13.33
C SER A 18 -10.48 -17.50 -11.96
N ALA A 19 -9.48 -18.29 -11.59
CA ALA A 19 -8.72 -18.08 -10.36
C ALA A 19 -7.92 -16.78 -10.44
N THR A 20 -7.26 -16.53 -11.56
CA THR A 20 -6.49 -15.31 -11.78
C THR A 20 -7.38 -14.06 -11.81
N LEU A 21 -8.55 -14.13 -12.44
CA LEU A 21 -9.54 -13.04 -12.41
C LEU A 21 -10.03 -12.73 -10.99
N LEU A 22 -10.28 -13.76 -10.16
CA LEU A 22 -10.65 -13.58 -8.76
C LEU A 22 -9.52 -12.89 -7.98
N PHE A 23 -8.27 -13.31 -8.17
CA PHE A 23 -7.12 -12.68 -7.53
C PHE A 23 -6.94 -11.22 -7.99
N SER A 24 -7.19 -10.92 -9.25
CA SER A 24 -7.15 -9.56 -9.79
C SER A 24 -8.21 -8.65 -9.17
N LEU A 25 -9.44 -9.13 -9.02
CA LEU A 25 -10.52 -8.38 -8.34
C LEU A 25 -10.19 -8.12 -6.87
N LEU A 26 -9.69 -9.14 -6.15
CA LEU A 26 -9.26 -8.99 -4.77
C LEU A 26 -8.10 -8.00 -4.64
N SER A 27 -7.15 -8.05 -5.58
CA SER A 27 -6.03 -7.13 -5.63
C SER A 27 -6.48 -5.69 -5.84
N MET A 28 -7.41 -5.45 -6.76
CA MET A 28 -7.97 -4.13 -7.01
C MET A 28 -8.71 -3.58 -5.77
N SER A 29 -9.54 -4.41 -5.14
CA SER A 29 -10.27 -4.06 -3.91
C SER A 29 -9.31 -3.70 -2.78
N ASN A 30 -8.27 -4.52 -2.57
CA ASN A 30 -7.26 -4.29 -1.53
C ASN A 30 -6.39 -3.05 -1.83
N ASP A 31 -6.07 -2.79 -3.11
CA ASP A 31 -5.29 -1.62 -3.50
C ASP A 31 -6.02 -0.33 -3.14
N VAL A 32 -7.30 -0.21 -3.50
CA VAL A 32 -8.12 0.98 -3.19
C VAL A 32 -8.45 1.08 -1.70
N GLY A 33 -8.85 -0.03 -1.09
CA GLY A 33 -9.37 -0.05 0.28
C GLY A 33 -8.30 0.01 1.37
N PHE A 34 -7.07 -0.41 1.07
CA PHE A 34 -6.05 -0.58 2.11
C PHE A 34 -4.65 -0.15 1.68
N PHE A 35 -4.10 -0.68 0.57
CA PHE A 35 -2.69 -0.48 0.24
C PHE A 35 -2.37 0.94 -0.22
N TYR A 36 -3.15 1.52 -1.12
CA TYR A 36 -2.94 2.91 -1.56
C TYR A 36 -3.02 3.91 -0.40
N PRO A 37 -4.07 3.89 0.46
CA PRO A 37 -4.13 4.75 1.64
C PRO A 37 -2.92 4.57 2.57
N ALA A 38 -2.47 3.33 2.80
CA ALA A 38 -1.31 3.05 3.65
C ALA A 38 -0.01 3.61 3.06
N VAL A 39 0.27 3.36 1.77
CA VAL A 39 1.46 3.89 1.09
C VAL A 39 1.45 5.41 1.03
N SER A 40 0.30 6.01 0.71
CA SER A 40 0.12 7.47 0.72
C SER A 40 0.39 8.05 2.11
N THR A 41 -0.19 7.44 3.15
CA THR A 41 0.00 7.85 4.55
C THR A 41 1.47 7.74 4.97
N VAL A 42 2.20 6.69 4.58
CA VAL A 42 3.64 6.56 4.87
C VAL A 42 4.46 7.62 4.12
N LYS A 43 4.15 7.91 2.85
CA LYS A 43 4.78 9.02 2.11
C LYS A 43 4.57 10.36 2.82
N TRP A 44 3.34 10.66 3.26
CA TRP A 44 3.01 11.87 4.01
C TRP A 44 3.66 11.91 5.40
N HIS A 45 3.71 10.79 6.13
CA HIS A 45 4.39 10.72 7.43
C HIS A 45 5.91 10.81 7.32
N ALA A 46 6.51 10.33 6.23
CA ALA A 46 7.92 10.54 5.95
C ALA A 46 8.26 12.04 5.82
N ILE A 47 7.30 12.83 5.33
CA ILE A 47 7.38 14.30 5.22
C ILE A 47 7.08 14.98 6.58
N LEU A 48 6.10 14.50 7.35
CA LEU A 48 5.51 15.24 8.48
C LEU A 48 5.86 14.76 9.91
N ARG A 49 6.52 13.61 10.04
CA ARG A 49 7.11 13.04 11.27
C ARG A 49 6.35 13.29 12.60
N LYS A 50 5.42 12.40 12.95
CA LYS A 50 4.96 12.09 14.34
C LYS A 50 4.11 10.80 14.31
N GLY A 51 4.30 9.89 15.27
CA GLY A 51 3.65 8.57 15.29
C GLY A 51 3.04 8.19 16.65
N LYS A 52 1.99 7.36 16.62
CA LYS A 52 1.36 6.62 17.74
C LYS A 52 0.86 5.26 17.24
N THR A 53 0.77 4.24 18.12
CA THR A 53 0.50 2.83 17.74
C THR A 53 -0.53 2.13 18.65
N TYR A 54 -1.26 1.16 18.08
CA TYR A 54 -2.18 0.18 18.71
C TYR A 54 -1.78 -1.25 18.31
N GLY A 55 -2.17 -2.29 19.09
CA GLY A 55 -1.83 -3.70 18.82
C GLY A 55 -2.97 -4.69 19.09
N PRO A 56 -3.08 -5.79 18.31
CA PRO A 56 -4.17 -6.78 18.42
C PRO A 56 -3.84 -7.94 19.39
N ARG A 57 -4.90 -8.61 19.87
CA ARG A 57 -4.87 -9.79 20.77
C ARG A 57 -5.16 -11.05 19.93
N SER A 58 -4.30 -12.06 19.97
CA SER A 58 -4.47 -13.32 19.21
C SER A 58 -4.93 -14.46 20.12
N THR A 59 -5.93 -15.24 19.68
CA THR A 59 -6.59 -16.32 20.42
C THR A 59 -6.64 -17.66 19.66
N GLY A 60 -5.73 -17.92 18.71
CA GLY A 60 -5.71 -19.15 17.89
C GLY A 60 -4.66 -20.20 18.28
N ASN A 61 -4.95 -21.47 17.97
CA ASN A 61 -3.99 -22.59 18.09
C ASN A 61 -3.07 -22.64 16.85
N TYR A 62 -1.93 -21.94 16.93
CA TYR A 62 -0.91 -21.89 15.88
C TYR A 62 0.20 -22.92 16.10
N THR A 63 0.79 -23.42 15.01
CA THR A 63 2.05 -24.20 15.04
C THR A 63 3.23 -23.33 15.47
N GLU A 64 4.34 -23.94 15.89
CA GLU A 64 5.49 -23.17 16.41
C GLU A 64 6.15 -22.27 15.35
N GLU A 65 6.10 -22.68 14.09
CA GLU A 65 6.54 -21.90 12.93
C GLU A 65 5.62 -20.70 12.70
N GLU A 66 4.30 -20.92 12.74
CA GLU A 66 3.30 -19.85 12.66
C GLU A 66 3.38 -18.87 13.85
N ARG A 67 3.90 -19.30 15.02
CA ARG A 67 4.17 -18.42 16.16
C ARG A 67 5.44 -17.57 16.01
N ARG A 68 6.36 -17.88 15.09
CA ARG A 68 7.59 -17.08 14.89
C ARG A 68 7.26 -15.68 14.39
N LEU A 69 6.35 -15.58 13.42
CA LEU A 69 5.98 -14.30 12.82
C LEU A 69 5.31 -13.34 13.84
N PRO A 70 4.26 -13.73 14.60
CA PRO A 70 3.66 -12.89 15.63
C PRO A 70 4.63 -12.45 16.73
N ARG A 71 5.52 -13.35 17.20
CA ARG A 71 6.53 -13.00 18.21
C ARG A 71 7.54 -11.98 17.68
N GLY A 72 7.96 -12.15 16.44
CA GLY A 72 8.73 -11.14 15.73
C GLY A 72 7.97 -9.81 15.73
N MET A 73 6.70 -9.81 15.29
CA MET A 73 5.91 -8.58 15.14
C MET A 73 5.78 -7.83 16.47
N VAL A 74 5.43 -8.51 17.55
CA VAL A 74 5.37 -7.90 18.89
C VAL A 74 6.72 -7.29 19.29
N THR A 75 7.83 -7.98 19.01
CA THR A 75 9.19 -7.46 19.27
C THR A 75 9.48 -6.21 18.44
N MET A 76 9.12 -6.22 17.15
CA MET A 76 9.23 -5.06 16.26
C MET A 76 8.51 -3.85 16.82
N TRP A 77 7.21 -4.01 17.11
CA TRP A 77 6.33 -2.95 17.57
C TRP A 77 6.78 -2.44 18.94
N THR A 78 7.24 -3.33 19.82
CA THR A 78 7.77 -2.96 21.15
C THR A 78 9.06 -2.16 21.04
N ASN A 79 9.98 -2.55 20.15
CA ASN A 79 11.22 -1.81 19.91
C ASN A 79 10.92 -0.41 19.34
N PHE A 80 10.03 -0.34 18.34
CA PHE A 80 9.56 0.94 17.80
C PHE A 80 8.93 1.82 18.88
N ALA A 81 8.08 1.27 19.75
CA ALA A 81 7.46 2.04 20.82
C ALA A 81 8.48 2.56 21.86
N LYS A 82 9.53 1.77 22.16
CA LYS A 82 10.56 2.13 23.15
C LYS A 82 11.54 3.18 22.63
N SER A 83 11.98 3.09 21.39
CA SER A 83 13.11 3.89 20.86
C SER A 83 12.79 4.65 19.57
N GLY A 84 11.62 4.45 18.97
CA GLY A 84 11.31 4.90 17.62
C GLY A 84 12.02 4.09 16.53
N ASP A 85 12.73 3.01 16.89
CA ASP A 85 13.51 2.18 15.96
C ASP A 85 13.16 0.70 16.11
N ALA A 86 12.57 0.13 15.05
CA ALA A 86 12.15 -1.26 15.01
C ALA A 86 13.17 -2.21 14.36
N ARG A 87 14.38 -1.74 14.02
CA ARG A 87 15.41 -2.48 13.26
C ARG A 87 15.83 -3.85 13.80
N ARG A 88 15.51 -4.17 15.06
CA ARG A 88 15.89 -5.43 15.72
C ARG A 88 14.77 -6.48 15.64
N PHE A 89 14.35 -6.82 14.42
CA PHE A 89 13.30 -7.81 14.18
C PHE A 89 13.85 -9.22 13.98
N THR A 90 14.83 -9.39 13.08
CA THR A 90 15.49 -10.66 12.73
C THR A 90 16.77 -10.35 11.94
N ASN A 91 17.36 -11.34 11.27
CA ASN A 91 18.53 -11.29 10.39
C ASN A 91 18.49 -10.21 9.27
N ALA A 92 17.38 -9.49 9.11
CA ALA A 92 17.21 -8.39 8.18
C ALA A 92 17.19 -7.04 8.92
N THR A 93 18.05 -6.12 8.50
CA THR A 93 17.98 -4.73 8.97
C THR A 93 16.83 -4.02 8.26
N TRP A 94 15.78 -3.65 8.99
CA TRP A 94 14.67 -2.87 8.42
C TRP A 94 15.13 -1.43 8.15
N ALA A 95 15.45 -1.13 6.89
CA ALA A 95 15.79 0.22 6.47
C ALA A 95 14.59 1.17 6.64
N LYS A 96 14.86 2.39 7.09
CA LYS A 96 13.83 3.42 7.21
C LYS A 96 13.31 3.76 5.80
N TYR A 97 11.99 3.87 5.67
CA TYR A 97 11.38 4.31 4.42
C TYR A 97 11.83 5.74 4.07
N ASP A 98 12.26 5.92 2.83
CA ASP A 98 12.49 7.22 2.21
C ASP A 98 11.94 7.23 0.78
N LEU A 99 11.81 8.42 0.18
CA LEU A 99 11.18 8.58 -1.13
C LEU A 99 11.99 7.97 -2.28
N ASN A 100 13.31 7.83 -2.12
CA ASN A 100 14.20 7.30 -3.15
C ASN A 100 14.21 5.77 -3.13
N SER A 101 14.47 5.18 -1.97
CA SER A 101 14.59 3.73 -1.79
C SER A 101 13.22 3.04 -1.72
N GLN A 102 12.23 3.72 -1.14
CA GLN A 102 10.92 3.18 -0.78
C GLN A 102 11.04 1.79 -0.12
N SER A 103 12.02 1.64 0.77
CA SER A 103 12.30 0.38 1.45
C SER A 103 11.10 -0.11 2.25
N SER A 104 10.73 -1.36 2.03
CA SER A 104 9.66 -2.06 2.74
C SER A 104 10.21 -3.30 3.42
N LEU A 105 9.40 -3.91 4.29
CA LEU A 105 9.70 -5.20 4.90
C LEU A 105 8.60 -6.16 4.50
N GLN A 106 8.96 -7.28 3.89
CA GLN A 106 8.04 -8.32 3.48
C GLN A 106 8.04 -9.42 4.53
N PHE A 107 6.89 -9.66 5.14
CA PHE A 107 6.71 -10.76 6.08
C PHE A 107 6.39 -12.05 5.34
N THR A 108 7.11 -13.11 5.66
CA THR A 108 6.91 -14.47 5.15
C THR A 108 6.81 -15.44 6.32
N ASN A 109 6.39 -16.68 6.05
CA ASN A 109 6.35 -17.73 7.06
C ASN A 109 7.75 -18.08 7.60
N GLN A 110 8.80 -17.71 6.85
CA GLN A 110 10.20 -17.93 7.19
C GLN A 110 10.85 -16.73 7.89
N GLY A 111 10.15 -15.59 8.02
CA GLY A 111 10.65 -14.41 8.71
C GLY A 111 10.30 -13.11 8.00
N ALA A 112 11.25 -12.18 7.95
CA ALA A 112 11.09 -10.92 7.24
C ALA A 112 12.25 -10.71 6.27
N LEU A 113 11.91 -10.29 5.05
CA LEU A 113 12.87 -10.00 3.99
C LEU A 113 12.83 -8.50 3.64
N PRO A 114 13.98 -7.87 3.37
CA PRO A 114 14.01 -6.54 2.80
C PRO A 114 13.27 -6.51 1.46
N GLY A 115 12.41 -5.52 1.29
CA GLY A 115 11.76 -5.20 0.03
C GLY A 115 12.00 -3.73 -0.35
N SER A 116 11.62 -3.39 -1.56
CA SER A 116 11.59 -1.99 -2.02
C SER A 116 10.46 -1.82 -3.01
N ARG A 117 9.89 -0.61 -3.09
CA ARG A 117 8.94 -0.24 -4.15
C ARG A 117 7.74 -1.20 -4.22
N PHE A 118 7.12 -1.43 -3.05
CA PHE A 118 5.97 -2.32 -2.91
C PHE A 118 4.91 -1.98 -3.97
N GLU A 119 4.65 -2.94 -4.86
CA GLU A 119 3.64 -2.84 -5.92
C GLU A 119 3.66 -1.51 -6.69
N ALA A 120 4.86 -0.98 -6.97
CA ALA A 120 5.03 0.40 -7.39
C ALA A 120 4.22 0.81 -8.63
N ARG A 121 4.02 -0.09 -9.59
CA ARG A 121 3.19 0.17 -10.77
C ARG A 121 1.73 0.44 -10.39
N ARG A 122 1.15 -0.44 -9.55
CA ARG A 122 -0.21 -0.31 -9.03
C ARG A 122 -0.34 0.90 -8.09
N MET A 123 0.64 1.13 -7.23
CA MET A 123 0.64 2.29 -6.34
C MET A 123 0.72 3.62 -7.12
N HIS A 124 1.49 3.67 -8.21
CA HIS A 124 1.54 4.84 -9.10
C HIS A 124 0.24 5.04 -9.88
N LEU A 125 -0.39 3.95 -10.33
CA LEU A 125 -1.72 4.02 -10.95
C LEU A 125 -2.72 4.72 -10.03
N TRP A 126 -2.83 4.29 -8.77
CA TRP A 126 -3.79 4.84 -7.82
C TRP A 126 -3.41 6.21 -7.28
N SER A 127 -2.12 6.48 -7.06
CA SER A 127 -1.70 7.75 -6.47
C SER A 127 -1.64 8.90 -7.45
N ASP A 128 -1.28 8.63 -8.70
CA ASP A 128 -0.91 9.68 -9.65
C ASP A 128 -1.81 9.65 -10.89
N LEU A 129 -1.92 8.50 -11.56
CA LEU A 129 -2.60 8.43 -12.86
C LEU A 129 -4.13 8.58 -12.75
N ILE A 130 -4.76 7.87 -11.82
CA ILE A 130 -6.21 7.88 -11.63
C ILE A 130 -6.74 9.27 -11.25
N PRO A 131 -6.16 9.98 -10.26
CA PRO A 131 -6.56 11.35 -9.97
C PRO A 131 -6.34 12.30 -11.16
N THR A 132 -5.24 12.15 -11.88
CA THR A 132 -4.91 12.99 -13.05
C THR A 132 -5.96 12.83 -14.16
N ILE A 133 -6.33 11.59 -14.50
CA ILE A 133 -7.35 11.31 -15.51
C ILE A 133 -8.72 11.85 -15.07
N ALA A 134 -9.10 11.66 -13.81
CA ALA A 134 -10.36 12.16 -13.29
C ALA A 134 -10.47 13.70 -13.38
N LEU A 135 -9.35 14.40 -13.12
CA LEU A 135 -9.26 15.87 -13.27
C LEU A 135 -9.35 16.31 -14.74
N MET A 136 -8.84 15.51 -15.68
CA MET A 136 -8.94 15.80 -17.12
C MET A 136 -10.35 15.52 -17.68
N GLU A 137 -11.07 14.55 -17.12
CA GLU A 137 -12.44 14.19 -17.52
C GLU A 137 -13.49 15.15 -16.96
N THR A 138 -13.13 16.08 -16.06
CA THR A 138 -14.07 17.08 -15.52
C THR A 138 -14.29 18.18 -16.56
N PRO A 139 -15.54 18.44 -17.03
CA PRO A 139 -15.80 19.56 -17.92
C PRO A 139 -15.38 20.86 -17.23
N GLN A 140 -14.52 21.65 -17.89
CA GLN A 140 -14.29 23.04 -17.51
C GLN A 140 -15.67 23.70 -17.37
N ALA A 141 -16.02 24.15 -16.16
CA ALA A 141 -17.25 24.89 -15.92
C ALA A 141 -17.27 26.08 -16.89
N GLN A 142 -18.06 25.98 -17.95
CA GLN A 142 -18.26 27.06 -18.90
C GLN A 142 -18.89 28.22 -18.12
N GLY A 143 -18.12 29.28 -17.93
CA GLY A 143 -18.59 30.52 -17.33
C GLY A 143 -19.74 31.07 -18.17
N THR A 144 -20.95 30.97 -17.64
CA THR A 144 -22.14 31.67 -18.13
C THR A 144 -21.99 33.17 -17.82
N GLY A 145 -21.17 33.86 -18.60
CA GLY A 145 -21.14 35.31 -18.64
C GLY A 145 -22.28 35.82 -19.49
N THR A 146 -23.44 36.07 -18.87
CA THR A 146 -24.54 36.80 -19.51
C THR A 146 -24.09 38.24 -19.77
N VAL A 147 -23.75 38.58 -21.01
CA VAL A 147 -23.54 39.97 -21.44
C VAL A 147 -24.92 40.63 -21.50
N ARG A 148 -25.26 41.45 -20.51
CA ARG A 148 -26.37 42.39 -20.61
C ARG A 148 -25.92 43.56 -21.47
N VAL A 149 -26.55 43.71 -22.63
CA VAL A 149 -26.49 44.92 -23.44
C VAL A 149 -27.49 45.91 -22.83
N THR A 150 -26.99 47.09 -22.45
CA THR A 150 -27.76 48.32 -22.23
C THR A 150 -27.06 49.44 -22.94
#